data_AF-A0A957ARJ4-F1
#
_entry.id   AF-A0A957ARJ4-F1
#
_cell.length_a   1.000
_cell.length_b   1.000
_cell.length_c   1.000
_cell.angle_alpha   90.00
_cell.angle_beta   90.00
_cell.angle_gamma   90.00
#
_symmetry.space_group_name_H-M   'P 1'
#
loop_
_entity.id
_entity.type
_entity.pdbx_description
1 polymer ?
#
loop_
_entity_poly.entity_id
_entity_poly.type
_entity_poly.pdbx_seq_one_letter_code
_entity_poly.pdbx_strand_id
1 'polypeptide(L)' 'MIRAFVFIEAEPTRVQELVPELAGMKLASSVIKEVHALTGRYDLMALVESPDLQSLGD' A
#
# COMPACT_ATOMS: atom_id res chain seq x y z
N MET A 1 -10.48 -14.16 2.15
CA MET A 1 -9.15 -13.55 2.01
C MET A 1 -9.07 -12.95 0.62
N ILE A 2 -8.89 -11.64 0.55
CA ILE A 2 -8.81 -10.88 -0.69
C ILE A 2 -7.48 -10.14 -0.77
N ARG A 3 -7.08 -9.83 -2.00
CA ARG A 3 -5.88 -9.07 -2.31
C ARG A 3 -6.28 -7.87 -3.13
N ALA A 4 -5.76 -6.70 -2.77
CA ALA A 4 -6.03 -5.46 -3.47
C ALA A 4 -4.71 -4.75 -3.81
N PHE A 5 -4.69 -4.10 -4.97
CA PHE A 5 -3.66 -3.15 -5.33
C PHE A 5 -4.14 -1.74 -4.99
N VAL A 6 -3.42 -1.07 -4.11
CA VAL A 6 -3.69 0.32 -3.73
C VAL A 6 -2.65 1.20 -4.39
N PHE A 7 -3.12 2.14 -5.22
CA PHE A 7 -2.28 3.14 -5.86
C PHE A 7 -2.29 4.42 -5.00
N ILE A 8 -1.11 4.96 -4.72
CA ILE A 8 -0.93 6.08 -3.80
C ILE A 8 -0.21 7.20 -4.54
N GLU A 9 -0.79 8.40 -4.51
CA GLU A 9 -0.10 9.64 -4.86
C GLU A 9 0.58 10.18 -3.60
N ALA A 10 1.88 10.45 -3.67
CA ALA A 10 2.69 10.91 -2.55
C ALA A 10 3.60 12.06 -2.99
N GLU A 11 4.04 12.89 -2.05
CA GLU A 11 5.02 13.91 -2.39
C GLU A 11 6.33 13.26 -2.87
N PRO A 12 6.92 13.71 -4.00
CA PRO A 12 8.07 13.04 -4.63
C PRO A 12 9.27 12.86 -3.69
N THR A 13 9.47 13.80 -2.78
CA THR A 13 10.55 13.79 -1.78
C THR A 13 10.39 12.67 -0.75
N ARG A 14 9.17 12.19 -0.51
CA ARG A 14 8.85 11.19 0.51
C ARG A 14 8.71 9.77 -0.04
N VAL A 15 8.64 9.59 -1.36
CA VAL A 15 8.43 8.27 -2.00
C VAL A 15 9.47 7.24 -1.52
N GLN A 16 10.75 7.61 -1.48
CA GLN A 16 11.82 6.70 -1.06
C GLN A 16 11.75 6.33 0.42
N GLU A 17 11.22 7.21 1.27
CA GLU A 17 11.04 6.96 2.71
C GLU A 17 9.80 6.10 2.97
N LEU A 18 8.74 6.31 2.19
CA LEU A 18 7.46 5.60 2.34
C LEU A 18 7.53 4.13 1.92
N VAL A 19 8.37 3.77 0.94
CA VAL A 19 8.51 2.36 0.52
C VAL A 19 8.88 1.43 1.69
N PRO A 20 9.99 1.67 2.43
CA PRO A 20 10.35 0.82 3.57
C PRO A 20 9.42 1.02 4.77
N GLU A 21 8.82 2.20 4.96
CA GLU A 21 7.90 2.46 6.08
C GLU A 21 6.59 1.67 5.94
N LEU A 22 6.05 1.62 4.72
CA LEU A 22 4.78 0.94 4.43
C LEU A 22 4.95 -0.56 4.25
N ALA A 23 6.14 -1.03 3.85
CA ALA A 23 6.41 -2.45 3.67
C ALA A 23 6.23 -3.24 4.99
N GLY A 24 5.32 -4.21 5.00
CA GLY A 24 5.05 -5.02 6.19
C GLY A 24 4.18 -4.34 7.25
N MET A 25 3.67 -3.13 6.98
CA MET A 25 2.79 -2.42 7.89
C MET A 25 1.51 -3.21 8.12
N LYS A 26 1.17 -3.41 9.40
CA LYS A 26 -0.11 -3.97 9.83
C LYS A 26 -1.11 -2.82 9.96
N LEU A 27 -2.13 -2.86 9.12
CA LEU A 27 -3.35 -2.10 9.30
C LEU A 27 -4.26 -2.87 10.26
N ALA A 28 -5.33 -2.23 10.76
CA ALA A 28 -6.20 -2.80 11.80
C ALA A 28 -6.56 -4.28 11.56
N SER A 29 -6.96 -4.60 10.33
CA SER A 29 -7.37 -5.96 9.93
C SER A 29 -6.66 -6.44 8.65
N SER A 30 -5.72 -5.65 8.13
CA SER A 30 -5.08 -5.87 6.82
C SER A 30 -3.56 -5.77 6.93
N VAL A 31 -2.83 -6.35 5.98
CA VAL A 31 -1.36 -6.30 5.97
C VAL A 31 -0.88 -5.85 4.60
N ILE A 32 0.01 -4.86 4.58
CA ILE A 32 0.74 -4.46 3.38
C ILE A 32 1.86 -5.47 3.16
N LYS A 33 1.77 -6.27 2.10
CA LYS A 33 2.74 -7.33 1.78
C LYS A 33 3.94 -6.78 1.02
N GLU A 34 3.67 -5.91 0.05
CA GLU A 34 4.68 -5.36 -0.83
C GLU A 34 4.35 -3.91 -1.16
N VAL A 35 5.39 -3.11 -1.37
CA VAL A 35 5.28 -1.73 -1.79
C VAL A 35 6.32 -1.48 -2.87
N HIS A 36 5.88 -0.91 -3.98
CA HIS A 36 6.72 -0.63 -5.13
C HIS A 36 6.60 0.84 -5.51
N ALA A 37 7.74 1.51 -5.70
CA ALA A 37 7.76 2.82 -6.33
C ALA A 37 7.51 2.67 -7.83
N LEU A 38 6.62 3.50 -8.36
CA LEU A 38 6.24 3.47 -9.77
C LEU A 38 6.80 4.68 -10.52
N THR A 39 6.91 4.54 -11.83
CA THR A 39 7.10 5.66 -12.75
C THR A 39 5.78 5.87 -13.49
N GLY A 40 5.06 6.95 -13.20
CA GLY A 40 3.73 7.17 -13.77
C GLY A 40 2.89 8.22 -13.04
N ARG A 41 1.56 8.11 -13.18
CA ARG A 41 0.58 9.00 -12.53
C ARG A 41 0.57 8.87 -11.01
N TYR A 42 0.82 7.66 -10.53
CA TYR A 42 0.92 7.34 -9.11
C TYR A 42 2.38 7.11 -8.77
N ASP A 43 2.76 7.44 -7.55
CA ASP A 43 4.13 7.34 -7.08
C ASP A 43 4.43 5.97 -6.46
N LEU A 44 3.42 5.35 -5.85
CA LEU A 44 3.55 4.07 -5.14
C LEU A 44 2.39 3.12 -5.47
N MET A 45 2.68 1.82 -5.42
CA MET A 45 1.69 0.75 -5.46
C MET A 45 1.93 -0.21 -4.30
N ALA A 46 0.90 -0.43 -3.49
CA ALA A 46 0.92 -1.35 -2.36
C ALA A 46 0.03 -2.57 -2.63
N LEU A 47 0.55 -3.77 -2.36
CA LEU A 47 -0.23 -5.01 -2.33
C LEU A 47 -0.73 -5.23 -0.90
N VAL A 48 -2.04 -5.17 -0.72
CA VAL A 48 -2.69 -5.34 0.59
C VAL A 48 -3.43 -6.66 0.62
N GLU A 49 -3.22 -7.43 1.69
CA GLU A 49 -3.96 -8.66 1.97
C GLU A 49 -4.91 -8.43 3.16
N SER A 50 -6.16 -8.82 2.99
CA SER A 50 -7.23 -8.59 3.96
C SER A 50 -8.18 -9.80 4.03
N PRO A 51 -8.85 -10.07 5.17
CA PRO A 51 -9.82 -11.16 5.25
C PRO A 51 -11.04 -10.96 4.33
N ASP A 52 -11.56 -9.73 4.24
CA ASP A 52 -12.75 -9.32 3.47
C ASP A 52 -12.66 -7.85 3.01
N LEU A 53 -13.64 -7.39 2.23
CA LEU A 53 -13.66 -6.04 1.67
C LEU A 53 -13.84 -4.95 2.73
N GLN A 54 -14.65 -5.20 3.76
CA GLN A 54 -14.89 -4.23 4.84
C GLN A 54 -13.63 -3.96 5.65
N SER A 55 -12.78 -4.97 5.80
CA SER A 55 -11.50 -4.92 6.51
C SER A 55 -10.40 -4.16 5.77
N LEU A 56 -10.59 -3.87 4.48
CA LEU A 56 -9.67 -3.08 3.65
C LEU A 56 -9.86 -1.56 3.88
N GLY A 57 -11.03 -1.15 4.35
CA GLY A 57 -11.46 0.23 4.55
C GLY A 57 -12.83 0.49 3.92
N ASP A 58 -13.51 1.54 4.38
CA ASP A 58 -14.63 2.18 3.65
C ASP A 58 -14.09 3.17 2.61
#